data_AF-A0A821MDH3-F1
#
_entry.id   AF-A0A821MDH3-F1
#
_cell.length_a   1.000
_cell.length_b   1.000
_cell.length_c   1.000
_cell.angle_alpha   90.00
_cell.angle_beta   90.00
_cell.angle_gamma   90.00
#
_symmetry.space_group_name_H-M   'P 1'
#
loop_
_entity.id
_entity.type
_entity.pdbx_description
1 polymer ?
#
loop_
_entity_poly.entity_id
_entity_poly.type
_entity_poly.pdbx_seq_one_letter_code
_entity_poly.pdbx_strand_id
1 'polypeptide(L)'
;ELNKFRRELLSNRNWSPAFDSRMVDLLVDYFQRVRLSNLTSLEQMYLLALADTLANASNDSLSNQTYSGEKPTNTMDDCGLRFLIDVQRYIYLSRMVSLPNMQGNSPLKHIITSASYAWAFHSDLQEDLLGMLPCMIKNKPIWSELQLFGVGWWIRNKSLITKLFEKVIKAKKKKISKCANVY
;
A
#
# COMPACT_ATOMS: atom_id res chain seq x y z
N GLU A 1 -10.64 -29.44 11.61
CA GLU A 1 -10.42 -27.99 11.36
C GLU A 1 -10.18 -27.64 9.89
N LEU A 2 -9.06 -28.03 9.25
CA LEU A 2 -8.82 -27.71 7.82
C LEU A 2 -9.94 -28.21 6.88
N ASN A 3 -10.49 -29.40 7.17
CA ASN A 3 -11.61 -29.98 6.43
C ASN A 3 -12.96 -29.27 6.69
N LYS A 4 -13.08 -28.45 7.73
CA LYS A 4 -14.28 -27.64 8.00
C LYS A 4 -14.19 -26.31 7.24
N PHE A 5 -13.05 -25.63 7.32
CA PHE A 5 -12.73 -24.44 6.52
C PHE A 5 -12.90 -24.70 5.02
N ARG A 6 -12.34 -25.83 4.53
CA ARG A 6 -12.50 -26.25 3.13
C ARG A 6 -13.95 -26.55 2.76
N ARG A 7 -14.77 -27.03 3.69
CA ARG A 7 -16.21 -27.27 3.48
C ARG A 7 -17.01 -25.96 3.47
N GLU A 8 -16.69 -24.98 4.32
CA GLU A 8 -17.30 -23.64 4.29
C GLU A 8 -16.94 -22.88 3.00
N LEU A 9 -15.67 -22.96 2.57
CA LEU A 9 -15.19 -22.43 1.29
C LEU A 9 -15.99 -22.99 0.10
N LEU A 10 -16.17 -24.31 0.07
CA LEU A 10 -16.79 -25.03 -1.06
C LEU A 10 -18.32 -25.07 -1.00
N SER A 11 -18.92 -24.85 0.17
CA SER A 11 -20.38 -24.82 0.35
C SER A 11 -21.00 -23.56 -0.21
N ASN A 12 -20.29 -22.43 -0.18
CA ASN A 12 -20.76 -21.17 -0.75
C ASN A 12 -20.42 -21.11 -2.25
N ARG A 13 -21.26 -21.71 -3.11
CA ARG A 13 -21.13 -21.55 -4.58
C ARG A 13 -21.37 -20.12 -5.11
N ASN A 14 -21.72 -19.18 -4.23
CA ASN A 14 -21.96 -17.77 -4.59
C ASN A 14 -20.74 -16.90 -4.29
N TRP A 15 -19.54 -17.41 -4.58
CA TRP A 15 -18.33 -16.61 -4.48
C TRP A 15 -18.36 -15.58 -5.60
N SER A 16 -18.37 -14.31 -5.21
CA SER A 16 -18.05 -13.23 -6.12
C SER A 16 -16.64 -13.48 -6.67
N PRO A 17 -16.37 -13.22 -7.96
CA PRO A 17 -15.00 -13.25 -8.46
C PRO A 17 -14.12 -12.16 -7.82
N ALA A 18 -14.72 -11.21 -7.10
CA ALA A 18 -14.03 -10.17 -6.35
C ALA A 18 -13.73 -10.62 -4.91
N PHE A 19 -12.52 -10.30 -4.45
CA PHE A 19 -12.06 -10.57 -3.09
C PHE A 19 -12.74 -9.62 -2.10
N ASP A 20 -13.78 -10.07 -1.39
CA ASP A 20 -14.66 -9.21 -0.58
C ASP A 20 -14.34 -9.25 0.94
N SER A 21 -15.07 -8.43 1.72
CA SER A 21 -14.89 -8.35 3.18
C SER A 21 -15.17 -9.68 3.89
N ARG A 22 -16.01 -10.55 3.32
CA ARG A 22 -16.35 -11.85 3.92
C ARG A 22 -15.19 -12.83 3.77
N MET A 23 -14.49 -12.77 2.64
CA MET A 23 -13.26 -13.55 2.43
C MET A 23 -12.15 -13.13 3.40
N VAL A 24 -12.09 -11.84 3.73
CA VAL A 24 -11.19 -11.31 4.75
C VAL A 24 -11.54 -11.82 6.14
N ASP A 25 -12.80 -11.75 6.57
CA ASP A 25 -13.23 -12.25 7.87
C ASP A 25 -12.89 -13.74 8.07
N LEU A 26 -13.04 -14.54 7.01
CA LEU A 26 -12.63 -15.95 6.99
C LEU A 26 -11.10 -16.12 7.09
N LEU A 27 -10.33 -15.25 6.45
CA LEU A 27 -8.87 -15.22 6.56
C LEU A 27 -8.41 -14.82 7.98
N VAL A 28 -9.11 -13.86 8.61
CA VAL A 28 -8.87 -13.46 10.01
C VAL A 28 -9.04 -14.66 10.93
N ASP A 29 -10.20 -15.34 10.85
CA ASP A 29 -10.51 -16.49 11.71
C ASP A 29 -9.52 -17.65 11.48
N TYR A 30 -9.10 -17.85 10.23
CA TYR A 30 -8.10 -18.85 9.89
C TYR A 30 -6.71 -18.53 10.47
N PHE A 31 -6.21 -17.30 10.31
CA PHE A 31 -4.90 -16.90 10.86
C PHE A 31 -4.87 -16.80 12.38
N GLN A 32 -6.02 -16.58 13.03
CA GLN A 32 -6.12 -16.66 14.48
C GLN A 32 -5.97 -18.10 15.01
N ARG A 33 -6.33 -19.11 14.20
CA ARG A 33 -6.33 -20.53 14.60
C ARG A 33 -5.14 -21.32 14.07
N VAL A 34 -4.57 -20.93 12.94
CA VAL A 34 -3.53 -21.69 12.24
C VAL A 34 -2.31 -20.81 12.01
N ARG A 35 -1.17 -21.24 12.55
CA ARG A 35 0.13 -20.71 12.18
C ARG A 35 0.64 -21.46 10.96
N LEU A 36 0.82 -20.75 9.85
CA LEU A 36 1.47 -21.28 8.67
C LEU A 36 2.95 -21.55 8.98
N SER A 37 3.40 -22.80 8.77
CA SER A 37 4.73 -23.27 9.18
C SER A 37 5.90 -22.53 8.52
N ASN A 38 5.65 -21.86 7.40
CA ASN A 38 6.65 -21.09 6.66
C ASN A 38 6.48 -19.57 6.76
N LEU A 39 5.53 -19.08 7.58
CA LEU A 39 5.31 -17.64 7.78
C LEU A 39 5.36 -17.30 9.26
N THR A 40 6.07 -16.23 9.61
CA THR A 40 6.06 -15.72 10.98
C THR A 40 4.69 -15.11 11.32
N SER A 41 4.38 -14.96 12.61
CA SER A 41 3.10 -14.35 13.06
C SER A 41 2.93 -12.91 12.58
N LEU A 42 4.03 -12.17 12.43
CA LEU A 42 4.03 -10.81 11.88
C LEU A 42 3.61 -10.81 10.40
N GLU A 43 4.04 -11.81 9.65
CA GLU A 43 3.80 -11.93 8.21
C GLU A 43 2.35 -12.29 7.92
N GLN A 44 1.76 -13.15 8.76
CA GLN A 44 0.33 -13.47 8.70
C GLN A 44 -0.53 -12.24 9.03
N MET A 45 -0.15 -11.46 10.04
CA MET A 45 -0.86 -10.21 10.38
C MET A 45 -0.75 -9.16 9.27
N TYR A 46 0.37 -9.13 8.56
CA TYR A 46 0.55 -8.25 7.41
C TYR A 46 -0.25 -8.70 6.18
N LEU A 47 -0.26 -10.00 5.87
CA LEU A 47 -1.12 -10.56 4.82
C LEU A 47 -2.59 -10.24 5.08
N LEU A 48 -2.99 -10.24 6.35
CA LEU A 48 -4.32 -9.84 6.76
C LEU A 48 -4.60 -8.36 6.49
N ALA A 49 -3.70 -7.46 6.87
CA ALA A 49 -3.84 -6.03 6.59
C ALA A 49 -3.86 -5.70 5.09
N LEU A 50 -3.12 -6.45 4.27
CA LEU A 50 -3.19 -6.37 2.81
C LEU A 50 -4.55 -6.83 2.29
N ALA A 51 -5.04 -7.95 2.81
CA ALA A 51 -6.35 -8.50 2.46
C ALA A 51 -7.48 -7.52 2.83
N ASP A 52 -7.44 -6.94 4.04
CA ASP A 52 -8.36 -5.87 4.47
C ASP A 52 -8.36 -4.69 3.49
N THR A 53 -7.17 -4.21 3.11
CA THR A 53 -7.01 -3.09 2.16
C THR A 53 -7.60 -3.45 0.79
N LEU A 54 -7.38 -4.68 0.32
CA LEU A 54 -7.89 -5.17 -0.97
C LEU A 54 -9.41 -5.37 -0.96
N ALA A 55 -9.99 -5.86 0.13
CA ALA A 55 -11.43 -6.01 0.26
C ALA A 55 -12.16 -4.67 0.34
N ASN A 56 -11.57 -3.70 1.05
CA ASN A 56 -12.10 -2.34 1.07
C ASN A 56 -12.03 -1.66 -0.31
N ALA A 57 -11.01 -1.99 -1.10
CA ALA A 57 -10.86 -1.56 -2.49
C ALA A 57 -11.84 -2.24 -3.47
N SER A 58 -12.10 -3.53 -3.30
CA SER A 58 -12.90 -4.33 -4.23
C SER A 58 -14.41 -4.11 -4.07
N ASN A 59 -14.87 -3.87 -2.83
CA ASN A 59 -16.29 -3.64 -2.55
C ASN A 59 -16.80 -2.36 -3.23
N ASP A 60 -15.92 -1.38 -3.49
CA ASP A 60 -16.28 -0.08 -4.08
C ASP A 60 -16.15 -0.06 -5.62
N SER A 61 -15.47 -1.06 -6.21
CA SER A 61 -15.34 -1.21 -7.67
C SER A 61 -16.48 -2.04 -8.29
N LEU A 62 -17.18 -2.85 -7.50
CA LEU A 62 -18.34 -3.63 -7.96
C LEU A 62 -19.68 -2.89 -7.73
N SER A 63 -19.77 -1.99 -6.74
CA SER A 63 -20.98 -1.19 -6.47
C SER A 63 -21.19 -0.02 -7.44
N ASN A 64 -20.13 0.45 -8.11
CA ASN A 64 -20.13 1.70 -8.88
C ASN A 64 -20.10 1.53 -10.41
N GLN A 65 -20.46 0.35 -10.94
CA GLN A 65 -20.82 0.19 -12.36
C GLN A 65 -22.29 0.52 -12.66
N THR A 66 -23.03 1.05 -11.69
CA THR A 66 -24.33 1.65 -11.93
C THR A 66 -24.12 3.16 -12.06
N TYR A 67 -24.38 3.69 -13.26
CA TYR A 67 -24.40 5.11 -13.58
C TYR A 67 -25.18 5.93 -12.52
N SER A 68 -24.47 6.47 -11.53
CA SER A 68 -24.97 7.51 -10.63
C SER A 68 -23.78 8.39 -10.25
N GLY A 69 -23.84 9.66 -10.64
CA GLY A 69 -22.73 10.59 -10.71
C GLY A 69 -22.19 11.14 -9.38
N GLU A 70 -22.13 10.33 -8.32
CA GLU A 70 -21.54 10.76 -7.04
C GLU A 70 -20.68 9.62 -6.47
N LYS A 71 -19.41 9.56 -6.92
CA LYS A 71 -18.36 8.82 -6.20
C LYS A 71 -18.29 9.41 -4.78
N PRO A 72 -18.27 8.60 -3.71
CA PRO A 72 -17.92 9.11 -2.40
C PRO A 72 -16.53 9.74 -2.51
N THR A 73 -16.45 11.04 -2.24
CA THR A 73 -15.34 11.94 -2.60
C THR A 73 -14.00 11.63 -1.91
N ASN A 74 -13.92 10.54 -1.14
CA ASN A 74 -12.78 10.20 -0.28
C ASN A 74 -12.28 8.75 -0.46
N THR A 75 -12.83 7.96 -1.38
CA THR A 75 -12.31 6.60 -1.64
C THR A 75 -11.27 6.65 -2.77
N MET A 76 -10.09 6.08 -2.50
CA MET A 76 -8.98 6.03 -3.46
C MET A 76 -9.41 5.27 -4.73
N ASP A 77 -8.97 5.74 -5.90
CA ASP A 77 -9.32 5.11 -7.18
C ASP A 77 -8.55 3.79 -7.40
N ASP A 78 -9.03 2.94 -8.30
CA ASP A 78 -8.46 1.60 -8.57
C ASP A 78 -6.97 1.67 -8.95
N CYS A 79 -6.58 2.66 -9.76
CA CYS A 79 -5.18 2.81 -10.17
C CYS A 79 -4.31 3.23 -8.97
N GLY A 80 -4.80 4.14 -8.13
CA GLY A 80 -4.13 4.53 -6.88
C GLY A 80 -4.01 3.37 -5.89
N LEU A 81 -5.05 2.55 -5.75
CA LEU A 81 -5.05 1.37 -4.88
C LEU A 81 -4.04 0.31 -5.32
N ARG A 82 -3.97 -0.01 -6.62
CA ARG A 82 -2.97 -0.94 -7.17
C ARG A 82 -1.55 -0.47 -6.87
N PHE A 83 -1.28 0.82 -7.04
CA PHE A 83 0.03 1.38 -6.69
C PHE A 83 0.31 1.28 -5.19
N LEU A 84 -0.67 1.57 -4.33
CA LEU A 84 -0.50 1.45 -2.87
C LEU A 84 -0.22 0.02 -2.42
N ILE A 85 -0.81 -0.99 -3.07
CA ILE A 85 -0.52 -2.39 -2.81
C ILE A 85 0.96 -2.70 -3.11
N ASP A 86 1.48 -2.25 -4.26
CA ASP A 86 2.90 -2.41 -4.60
C ASP A 86 3.83 -1.68 -3.60
N VAL A 87 3.43 -0.48 -3.17
CA VAL A 87 4.14 0.29 -2.13
C VAL A 87 4.14 -0.44 -0.79
N GLN A 88 3.00 -0.96 -0.35
CA GLN A 88 2.90 -1.72 0.89
C GLN A 88 3.78 -2.98 0.83
N ARG A 89 3.71 -3.72 -0.29
CA ARG A 89 4.55 -4.90 -0.53
C ARG A 89 6.03 -4.57 -0.43
N TYR A 90 6.45 -3.45 -1.01
CA TYR A 90 7.83 -2.97 -0.92
C TYR A 90 8.25 -2.71 0.53
N ILE A 91 7.43 -2.00 1.31
CA ILE A 91 7.73 -1.67 2.71
C ILE A 91 7.91 -2.94 3.54
N TYR A 92 7.03 -3.92 3.33
CA TYR A 92 7.08 -5.18 4.03
C TYR A 92 8.35 -5.97 3.70
N LEU A 93 8.64 -6.19 2.41
CA LEU A 93 9.85 -6.91 2.01
C LEU A 93 11.13 -6.19 2.48
N SER A 94 11.13 -4.85 2.47
CA SER A 94 12.24 -4.05 3.00
C SER A 94 12.46 -4.28 4.51
N ARG A 95 11.37 -4.43 5.29
CA ARG A 95 11.44 -4.76 6.72
C ARG A 95 11.95 -6.18 6.95
N MET A 96 11.57 -7.14 6.10
CA MET A 96 12.02 -8.52 6.20
C MET A 96 13.52 -8.67 5.91
N VAL A 97 14.02 -8.00 4.87
CA VAL A 97 15.45 -7.99 4.53
C VAL A 97 16.29 -7.36 5.66
N SER A 98 15.69 -6.49 6.47
CA SER A 98 16.36 -5.89 7.64
C SER A 98 16.42 -6.83 8.87
N LEU A 99 15.83 -8.03 8.83
CA LEU A 99 15.86 -8.99 9.93
C LEU A 99 17.15 -9.84 9.89
N PRO A 100 17.82 -10.09 11.05
CA PRO A 100 19.14 -10.76 11.11
C PRO A 100 19.21 -12.15 10.46
N ASN A 101 18.08 -12.86 10.40
CA ASN A 101 18.01 -14.26 9.97
C ASN A 101 17.56 -14.44 8.51
N MET A 102 17.28 -13.35 7.79
CA MET A 102 16.76 -13.40 6.41
C MET A 102 17.68 -12.61 5.47
N GLN A 103 18.94 -13.02 5.37
CA GLN A 103 19.86 -12.58 4.32
C GLN A 103 19.53 -13.23 2.96
N GLY A 104 18.24 -13.25 2.60
CA GLY A 104 17.78 -13.68 1.29
C GLY A 104 17.84 -12.50 0.32
N ASN A 105 18.61 -12.64 -0.76
CA ASN A 105 18.70 -11.73 -1.90
C ASN A 105 17.34 -11.55 -2.62
N SER A 106 16.36 -10.94 -1.98
CA SER A 106 15.20 -10.41 -2.71
C SER A 106 15.60 -9.05 -3.29
N PRO A 107 15.68 -8.88 -4.62
CA PRO A 107 16.02 -7.60 -5.19
C PRO A 107 14.81 -6.68 -5.02
N LEU A 108 14.77 -5.93 -3.92
CA LEU A 108 13.77 -4.89 -3.62
C LEU A 108 13.53 -3.94 -4.81
N LYS A 109 14.56 -3.81 -5.68
CA LYS A 109 14.56 -3.06 -6.94
C LYS A 109 13.47 -3.45 -7.94
N HIS A 110 12.90 -4.66 -7.86
CA HIS A 110 11.86 -5.11 -8.79
C HIS A 110 10.45 -5.07 -8.21
N ILE A 111 10.26 -4.61 -6.97
CA ILE A 111 8.93 -4.62 -6.34
C ILE A 111 8.07 -3.48 -6.90
N ILE A 112 8.63 -2.27 -6.95
CA ILE A 112 7.97 -1.14 -7.59
C ILE A 112 8.54 -1.01 -8.99
N THR A 113 7.71 -1.31 -9.98
CA THR A 113 8.11 -1.37 -11.39
C THR A 113 7.64 -0.13 -12.14
N SER A 114 8.07 0.00 -13.40
CA SER A 114 7.51 1.02 -14.30
C SER A 114 5.99 0.90 -14.46
N ALA A 115 5.44 -0.32 -14.41
CA ALA A 115 4.00 -0.53 -14.42
C ALA A 115 3.32 0.05 -13.17
N SER A 116 3.95 -0.09 -11.99
CA SER A 116 3.47 0.52 -10.74
C SER A 116 3.37 2.05 -10.88
N TYR A 117 4.37 2.69 -11.50
CA TYR A 117 4.32 4.13 -11.77
C TYR A 117 3.25 4.51 -12.80
N ALA A 118 3.00 3.66 -13.80
CA ALA A 118 1.91 3.88 -14.75
C ALA A 118 0.55 3.88 -14.05
N TRP A 119 0.32 2.96 -13.10
CA TRP A 119 -0.89 2.98 -12.26
C TRP A 119 -1.00 4.28 -11.46
N ALA A 120 0.07 4.72 -10.78
CA ALA A 120 0.06 6.00 -10.07
C ALA A 120 -0.19 7.20 -11.01
N PHE A 121 0.32 7.14 -12.24
CA PHE A 121 0.12 8.19 -13.24
C PHE A 121 -1.33 8.27 -13.71
N HIS A 122 -2.02 7.12 -13.81
CA HIS A 122 -3.42 7.05 -14.19
C HIS A 122 -4.40 7.32 -13.06
N SER A 123 -3.93 7.37 -11.81
CA SER A 123 -4.77 7.75 -10.66
C SER A 123 -5.30 9.18 -10.80
N ASP A 124 -6.59 9.36 -10.50
CA ASP A 124 -7.25 10.67 -10.46
C ASP A 124 -7.01 11.39 -9.13
N LEU A 125 -6.66 10.64 -8.08
CA LEU A 125 -6.46 11.14 -6.71
C LEU A 125 -4.97 11.26 -6.35
N GLN A 126 -4.17 11.87 -7.24
CA GLN A 126 -2.71 11.97 -7.10
C GLN A 126 -2.28 12.70 -5.81
N GLU A 127 -3.06 13.66 -5.32
CA GLU A 127 -2.81 14.41 -4.09
C GLU A 127 -2.97 13.52 -2.85
N ASP A 128 -4.07 12.80 -2.76
CA ASP A 128 -4.36 11.88 -1.66
C ASP A 128 -3.43 10.68 -1.69
N LEU A 129 -3.11 10.18 -2.90
CA LEU A 129 -2.15 9.10 -3.14
C LEU A 129 -0.77 9.46 -2.61
N LEU A 130 -0.31 10.68 -2.91
CA LEU A 130 0.93 11.22 -2.36
C LEU A 130 0.86 11.31 -0.83
N GLY A 131 -0.26 11.77 -0.26
CA GLY A 131 -0.46 11.87 1.18
C GLY A 131 -0.36 10.53 1.93
N MET A 132 -0.75 9.44 1.29
CA MET A 132 -0.68 8.08 1.85
C MET A 132 0.71 7.45 1.79
N LEU A 133 1.67 8.04 1.07
CA LEU A 133 3.03 7.52 1.07
C LEU A 133 3.68 7.64 2.46
N PRO A 134 4.44 6.63 2.93
CA PRO A 134 5.04 6.63 4.27
C PRO A 134 5.94 7.84 4.56
N CYS A 135 6.64 8.34 3.53
CA CYS A 135 7.52 9.50 3.62
C CYS A 135 6.74 10.82 3.77
N MET A 136 5.47 10.85 3.38
CA MET A 136 4.58 12.01 3.46
C MET A 136 3.79 12.05 4.76
N ILE A 137 3.37 10.90 5.29
CA ILE A 137 2.64 10.78 6.57
C ILE A 137 3.41 11.44 7.74
N LYS A 138 4.75 11.31 7.76
CA LYS A 138 5.59 11.87 8.82
C LYS A 138 5.90 13.37 8.67
N ASN A 139 5.38 14.04 7.63
CA ASN A 139 5.66 15.45 7.29
C ASN A 139 7.16 15.80 7.25
N LYS A 140 8.01 14.81 6.97
CA LYS A 140 9.47 14.94 6.83
C LYS A 140 9.91 14.24 5.53
N PRO A 141 9.51 14.77 4.36
CA PRO A 141 9.80 14.12 3.10
C PRO A 141 11.30 14.13 2.82
N ILE A 142 11.86 12.95 2.52
CA ILE A 142 13.23 12.78 2.06
C ILE A 142 13.19 12.50 0.56
N TRP A 143 13.93 13.30 -0.22
CA TRP A 143 13.91 13.19 -1.69
C TRP A 143 14.26 11.78 -2.19
N SER A 144 15.24 11.11 -1.58
CA SER A 144 15.62 9.74 -1.96
C SER A 144 14.49 8.73 -1.77
N GLU A 145 13.64 8.89 -0.76
CA GLU A 145 12.45 8.05 -0.55
C GLU A 145 11.35 8.37 -1.56
N LEU A 146 11.18 9.65 -1.92
CA LEU A 146 10.23 10.07 -2.95
C LEU A 146 10.62 9.56 -4.35
N GLN A 147 11.92 9.55 -4.65
CA GLN A 147 12.45 9.00 -5.90
C GLN A 147 12.18 7.50 -6.02
N LEU A 148 12.31 6.76 -4.92
CA LEU A 148 12.00 5.34 -4.85
C LEU A 148 10.54 5.02 -5.16
N PHE A 149 9.60 5.88 -4.75
CA PHE A 149 8.18 5.75 -5.10
C PHE A 149 7.83 6.38 -6.45
N GLY A 150 8.83 6.82 -7.22
CA GLY A 150 8.65 7.38 -8.55
C GLY A 150 7.83 8.66 -8.59
N VAL A 151 7.76 9.43 -7.50
CA VAL A 151 6.87 10.60 -7.36
C VAL A 151 7.05 11.62 -8.49
N GLY A 152 8.27 11.79 -9.00
CA GLY A 152 8.54 12.68 -10.13
C GLY A 152 8.05 12.18 -11.50
N TRP A 153 7.68 10.91 -11.62
CA TRP A 153 7.28 10.27 -12.88
C TRP A 153 5.76 10.28 -13.09
N TRP A 154 4.97 10.30 -12.02
CA TRP A 154 3.52 10.13 -12.11
C TRP A 154 2.70 11.38 -11.75
N ILE A 155 3.25 12.36 -11.03
CA ILE A 155 2.51 13.60 -10.71
C ILE A 155 2.33 14.46 -11.98
N ARG A 156 1.08 14.76 -12.33
CA ARG A 156 0.73 15.61 -13.48
C ARG A 156 0.64 17.09 -13.12
N ASN A 157 0.24 17.41 -11.89
CA ASN A 157 0.04 18.79 -11.45
C ASN A 157 1.37 19.46 -11.05
N LYS A 158 1.80 20.44 -11.86
CA LYS A 158 3.03 21.22 -11.61
C LYS A 158 3.05 21.92 -10.25
N SER A 159 1.90 22.42 -9.79
CA SER A 159 1.81 23.11 -8.50
C SER A 159 2.07 22.18 -7.32
N LEU A 160 1.69 20.91 -7.42
CA LEU A 160 2.00 19.90 -6.41
C LEU A 160 3.49 19.60 -6.35
N ILE A 161 4.15 19.48 -7.50
CA ILE A 161 5.58 19.27 -7.59
C ILE A 161 6.32 20.42 -6.90
N THR A 162 5.96 21.67 -7.21
CA THR A 162 6.56 22.84 -6.56
C THR A 162 6.38 22.80 -5.04
N LYS A 163 5.15 22.56 -4.55
CA LYS A 163 4.86 22.43 -3.11
C LYS A 163 5.65 21.29 -2.45
N LEU A 164 5.78 20.16 -3.13
CA LEU A 164 6.55 19.00 -2.66
C LEU A 164 8.03 19.37 -2.50
N PHE A 165 8.64 19.97 -3.52
CA PHE A 165 10.04 20.39 -3.48
C PHE A 165 10.28 21.43 -2.39
N GLU A 166 9.40 22.41 -2.23
CA GLU A 166 9.48 23.36 -1.12
C GLU A 166 9.48 22.67 0.24
N LYS A 167 8.59 21.67 0.44
CA LYS A 167 8.54 20.88 1.68
C LYS A 167 9.84 20.12 1.92
N VAL A 168 10.40 19.48 0.89
CA VAL A 168 11.68 18.76 0.96
C VAL A 168 12.84 19.69 1.33
N ILE A 169 12.93 20.86 0.69
CA ILE A 169 13.96 21.86 0.96
C ILE A 169 13.86 22.38 2.39
N LYS A 170 12.65 22.74 2.84
CA LYS A 170 12.38 23.19 4.22
C LYS A 170 12.77 22.12 5.24
N ALA A 171 12.45 20.85 4.98
CA ALA A 171 12.83 19.74 5.84
C ALA A 171 14.36 19.57 5.95
N LYS A 172 15.07 19.68 4.82
CA LYS A 172 16.55 19.61 4.78
C LYS A 172 17.19 20.78 5.53
N LYS A 173 16.69 22.01 5.35
CA LYS A 173 17.19 23.21 6.06
C LYS A 173 17.02 23.09 7.58
N LYS A 174 15.85 22.63 8.06
CA LYS A 174 15.59 22.41 9.49
C LYS A 174 16.53 21.37 10.11
N LYS A 175 16.92 20.34 9.36
CA LYS A 175 17.89 19.33 9.81
C LYS A 175 19.28 19.96 10.01
N ILE A 176 19.72 20.80 9.07
CA ILE A 176 21.02 21.49 9.13
C ILE A 176 21.08 22.46 10.32
N SER A 177 20.05 23.29 10.52
CA SER A 177 20.02 24.23 11.66
C SER A 177 20.02 23.52 13.02
N LYS A 178 19.40 22.35 13.14
CA LYS A 178 19.47 21.53 14.36
C LYS A 178 20.86 20.99 14.64
N CYS A 179 21.58 20.54 13.60
CA CYS A 179 22.96 20.08 13.76
C CYS A 179 23.92 21.23 14.09
N ALA A 180 23.65 22.44 13.58
CA ALA A 180 24.46 23.63 13.86
C ALA A 180 24.30 24.15 15.29
N ASN A 181 23.12 23.97 15.92
CA ASN A 181 22.87 24.36 17.33
C ASN A 181 23.36 23.33 18.38
N VAL A 182 24.06 22.28 17.94
CA VAL A 182 24.65 21.25 18.83
C VAL A 182 26.18 21.40 18.92
N TYR A 183 26.73 22.39 18.23
CA TYR A 183 28.11 22.89 18.38
C TYR A 183 28.06 24.32 18.92
#